data_AF-A0A956JLF4-F1
#
_entry.id   AF-A0A956JLF4-F1
#
_cell.length_a   1.000
_cell.length_b   1.000
_cell.length_c   1.000
_cell.angle_alpha   90.00
_cell.angle_beta   90.00
_cell.angle_gamma   90.00
#
_symmetry.space_group_name_H-M   'P 1'
#
loop_
_entity.id
_entity.type
_entity.pdbx_description
1 polymer ?
#
loop_
_entity_poly.entity_id
_entity_poly.type
_entity_poly.pdbx_seq_one_letter_code
_entity_poly.pdbx_strand_id
1 'polypeptide(L)'
;MGVLESVDGQTRHVLLPTTTVGRSPKSDLRLTDGDVSTHQAELKWTGDHWQLRDAGSKNGTMVDGRVLREGDVASLSAGAMVVFATEQAWTLVDAGPPGFPMAMPLAGGGPIQAVNGVLSLPPGGPEEVRITRDGAHFLAQSGDGPARVDDGEIVVAAGRSYRIRL
;
A
#
# COMPACT_ATOMS: atom_id res chain seq x y z
N MET A 1 -7.99 -4.29 4.94
CA MET A 1 -6.95 -3.37 4.42
C MET A 1 -6.95 -3.44 2.91
N GLY A 2 -6.52 -2.43 2.15
CA GLY A 2 -6.48 -2.60 0.69
C GLY A 2 -5.47 -3.68 0.28
N VAL A 3 -5.88 -4.71 -0.47
CA VAL A 3 -4.97 -5.74 -1.01
C VAL A 3 -5.34 -6.10 -2.45
N LEU A 4 -4.38 -5.92 -3.37
CA LEU A 4 -4.44 -6.51 -4.70
C LEU A 4 -3.73 -7.87 -4.71
N GLU A 5 -4.33 -8.85 -5.36
CA GLU A 5 -3.75 -10.18 -5.60
C GLU A 5 -3.72 -10.45 -7.09
N SER A 6 -2.59 -10.93 -7.62
CA SER A 6 -2.51 -11.37 -9.01
C SER A 6 -3.40 -12.61 -9.22
N VAL A 7 -4.05 -12.73 -10.38
CA VAL A 7 -5.00 -13.82 -10.65
C VAL A 7 -4.36 -15.21 -10.63
N ASP A 8 -3.04 -15.32 -10.84
CA ASP A 8 -2.31 -16.58 -10.65
C ASP A 8 -2.03 -16.93 -9.17
N GLY A 9 -2.42 -16.05 -8.24
CA GLY A 9 -2.22 -16.19 -6.79
C GLY A 9 -0.77 -16.05 -6.33
N GLN A 10 0.17 -15.71 -7.22
CA GLN A 10 1.60 -15.67 -6.88
C GLN A 10 2.01 -14.40 -6.15
N THR A 11 1.31 -13.29 -6.40
CA THR A 11 1.67 -11.98 -5.88
C THR A 11 0.51 -11.35 -5.12
N ARG A 12 0.80 -10.89 -3.90
CA ARG A 12 -0.09 -10.02 -3.12
C ARG A 12 0.60 -8.70 -2.86
N HIS A 13 -0.13 -7.61 -3.03
CA HIS A 13 0.35 -6.26 -2.80
C HIS A 13 -0.61 -5.51 -1.88
N VAL A 14 -0.11 -5.10 -0.72
CA VAL A 14 -0.84 -4.28 0.25
C VAL A 14 -0.87 -2.84 -0.24
N LEU A 15 -2.06 -2.26 -0.36
CA LEU A 15 -2.25 -0.90 -0.81
C LEU A 15 -1.96 0.11 0.30
N LEU A 16 -1.21 1.13 -0.10
CA LEU A 16 -1.05 2.39 0.61
C LEU A 16 -2.27 3.30 0.40
N PRO A 17 -2.49 4.31 1.26
CA PRO A 17 -3.55 5.30 1.05
C PRO A 17 -3.55 5.91 -0.35
N THR A 18 -2.36 6.09 -0.92
CA THR A 18 -2.13 6.29 -2.35
C THR A 18 -1.08 5.30 -2.79
N THR A 19 -1.43 4.41 -3.72
CA THR A 19 -0.54 3.42 -4.33
C THR A 19 -0.35 3.76 -5.79
N THR A 20 0.89 4.02 -6.19
CA THR A 20 1.26 4.25 -7.58
C THR A 20 1.62 2.94 -8.27
N VAL A 21 1.15 2.78 -9.51
CA VAL A 21 1.39 1.59 -10.33
C VAL A 21 2.12 2.00 -11.60
N GLY A 22 3.13 1.23 -12.00
CA GLY A 22 3.83 1.47 -13.25
C GLY A 22 5.19 0.78 -13.33
N ARG A 23 5.88 1.00 -14.45
CA ARG A 23 7.22 0.43 -14.68
C ARG A 23 8.34 1.12 -13.93
N SER A 24 8.10 2.36 -13.50
CA SER A 24 9.07 3.14 -12.74
C SER A 24 9.58 2.36 -11.52
N PRO A 25 10.90 2.37 -11.24
CA PRO A 25 11.42 1.82 -9.99
C PRO A 25 10.92 2.56 -8.75
N LYS A 26 10.26 3.71 -8.91
CA LYS A 26 9.63 4.48 -7.83
C LYS A 26 8.14 4.15 -7.62
N SER A 27 7.54 3.32 -8.47
CA SER A 27 6.15 2.90 -8.29
C SER A 27 6.03 1.94 -7.12
N ASP A 28 4.98 2.10 -6.30
CA ASP A 28 4.73 1.23 -5.15
C ASP A 28 4.44 -0.21 -5.62
N LEU A 29 3.55 -0.36 -6.60
CA LEU A 29 3.36 -1.58 -7.36
C LEU A 29 4.12 -1.46 -8.68
N ARG A 30 5.34 -1.98 -8.68
CA ARG A 30 6.19 -1.98 -9.87
C ARG A 30 5.87 -3.17 -10.78
N LEU A 31 5.47 -2.89 -12.01
CA LEU A 31 5.24 -3.90 -13.06
C LEU A 31 6.27 -3.70 -14.17
N THR A 32 7.10 -4.70 -14.44
CA THR A 32 8.30 -4.52 -15.27
C THR A 32 8.11 -4.74 -16.76
N ASP A 33 6.91 -5.13 -17.19
CA ASP A 33 6.63 -5.41 -18.60
C ASP A 33 6.78 -4.15 -19.49
N GLY A 34 7.14 -4.39 -20.75
CA GLY A 34 7.33 -3.37 -21.78
C GLY A 34 6.07 -2.58 -22.11
N ASP A 35 4.89 -3.20 -21.99
CA ASP A 35 3.60 -2.60 -22.30
C ASP A 35 3.04 -1.70 -21.19
N VAL A 36 3.59 -1.81 -19.97
CA VAL A 36 3.23 -0.96 -18.85
C VAL A 36 3.93 0.40 -18.97
N SER A 37 3.15 1.47 -18.82
CA SER A 37 3.67 2.83 -18.83
C SER A 37 4.51 3.11 -17.56
N THR A 38 5.46 4.04 -17.66
CA THR A 38 6.30 4.43 -16.51
C THR A 38 5.45 4.84 -15.31
N HIS A 39 4.37 5.59 -15.55
CA HIS A 39 3.28 5.84 -14.62
C HIS A 39 2.01 5.33 -15.29
N GLN A 40 1.45 4.25 -14.77
CA GLN A 40 0.34 3.54 -15.39
C GLN A 40 -0.99 3.97 -14.77
N ALA A 41 -1.08 3.89 -13.45
CA ALA A 41 -2.29 4.22 -12.70
C ALA A 41 -1.96 4.62 -11.27
N GLU A 42 -2.95 5.20 -10.59
CA GLU A 42 -2.92 5.46 -9.16
C GLU A 42 -4.17 4.86 -8.53
N LEU A 43 -3.99 4.09 -7.45
CA LEU A 43 -5.06 3.71 -6.55
C LEU A 43 -5.03 4.62 -5.33
N LYS A 44 -6.19 5.13 -4.94
CA LYS A 44 -6.32 6.06 -3.82
C LYS A 44 -7.54 5.75 -2.96
N TRP A 45 -7.34 5.77 -1.65
CA TRP A 45 -8.44 5.74 -0.69
C TRP A 45 -9.08 7.13 -0.61
N THR A 46 -10.39 7.20 -0.83
CA THR A 46 -11.16 8.46 -0.81
C THR A 46 -11.55 8.92 0.60
N GLY A 47 -11.39 8.04 1.58
CA GLY A 47 -12.02 8.16 2.90
C GLY A 47 -13.14 7.13 3.11
N ASP A 48 -13.76 6.67 2.02
CA ASP A 48 -14.89 5.73 2.04
C ASP A 48 -14.63 4.48 1.18
N HIS A 49 -13.95 4.64 0.04
CA HIS A 49 -13.69 3.55 -0.90
C HIS A 49 -12.38 3.72 -1.65
N TRP A 50 -11.94 2.65 -2.31
CA TRP A 50 -10.81 2.71 -3.23
C TRP A 50 -11.25 3.27 -4.57
N GLN A 51 -10.47 4.18 -5.13
CA GLN A 51 -10.58 4.63 -6.51
C GLN A 51 -9.33 4.29 -7.28
N LEU A 52 -9.49 3.99 -8.57
CA LEU A 52 -8.41 3.84 -9.52
C LEU A 52 -8.54 4.91 -10.59
N ARG A 53 -7.42 5.57 -10.89
CA ARG A 53 -7.29 6.54 -11.98
C ARG A 53 -6.16 6.10 -12.90
N ASP A 54 -6.42 6.08 -14.20
CA ASP A 54 -5.36 5.89 -15.19
C ASP A 54 -4.53 7.18 -15.33
N ALA A 55 -3.20 7.04 -15.38
CA ALA A 55 -2.26 8.16 -15.37
C ALA A 55 -1.91 8.69 -16.78
N GLY A 56 -2.79 8.48 -17.76
CA GLY A 56 -2.51 8.78 -19.17
C GLY A 56 -1.63 7.71 -19.80
N SER A 57 -1.87 6.45 -19.44
CA SER A 57 -1.08 5.33 -19.91
C SER A 57 -1.33 5.04 -21.39
N LYS A 58 -0.31 4.49 -22.07
CA LYS A 58 -0.39 4.16 -23.50
C LYS A 58 -1.53 3.18 -23.82
N ASN A 59 -1.64 2.12 -23.03
CA ASN A 59 -2.57 1.02 -23.28
C ASN A 59 -3.88 1.15 -22.47
N GLY A 60 -3.98 2.13 -21.58
CA GLY A 60 -5.10 2.27 -20.64
C GLY A 60 -5.01 1.27 -19.48
N THR A 61 -5.95 1.39 -18.56
CA THR A 61 -6.12 0.47 -17.42
C THR A 61 -7.54 -0.05 -17.41
N MET A 62 -7.75 -1.35 -17.42
CA MET A 62 -9.08 -1.95 -17.45
C MET A 62 -9.55 -2.28 -16.04
N VAL A 63 -10.80 -1.92 -15.71
CA VAL A 63 -11.48 -2.25 -14.46
C VAL A 63 -12.82 -2.88 -14.79
N ASP A 64 -13.04 -4.12 -14.35
CA ASP A 64 -14.27 -4.90 -14.57
C ASP A 64 -14.75 -4.86 -16.04
N GLY A 65 -13.80 -5.00 -16.98
CA GLY A 65 -14.06 -4.99 -18.42
C GLY A 65 -14.19 -3.60 -19.06
N ARG A 66 -14.20 -2.52 -18.27
CA ARG A 66 -14.17 -1.13 -18.78
C ARG A 66 -12.74 -0.62 -18.84
N VAL A 67 -12.31 -0.15 -20.01
CA VAL A 67 -11.02 0.54 -20.17
C VAL A 67 -11.13 1.98 -19.67
N LEU A 68 -10.22 2.36 -18.78
CA LEU A 68 -10.00 3.73 -18.31
C LEU A 68 -8.82 4.35 -19.07
N ARG A 69 -8.96 5.63 -19.40
CA ARG A 69 -7.95 6.49 -20.02
C ARG A 69 -7.66 7.69 -19.15
N GLU A 70 -6.80 8.58 -19.62
CA GLU A 70 -6.48 9.82 -18.90
C GLU A 70 -7.74 10.58 -18.47
N GLY A 71 -7.86 10.83 -17.16
CA GLY A 71 -8.99 11.55 -16.58
C GLY A 71 -10.17 10.67 -16.17
N ASP A 72 -10.22 9.41 -16.62
CA ASP A 72 -11.21 8.44 -16.12
C ASP A 72 -10.87 8.01 -14.68
N VAL A 73 -11.92 7.81 -13.89
CA VAL A 73 -11.83 7.27 -12.53
C VAL A 73 -12.85 6.14 -12.39
N ALA A 74 -12.43 5.03 -11.79
CA ALA A 74 -13.30 3.95 -11.38
C ALA A 74 -13.28 3.80 -9.86
N SER A 75 -14.45 3.54 -9.28
CA SER A 75 -14.55 3.11 -7.88
C SER A 75 -14.36 1.60 -7.84
N LEU A 76 -13.56 1.11 -6.89
CA LEU A 76 -13.26 -0.30 -6.70
C LEU A 76 -13.96 -0.82 -5.45
N SER A 77 -14.44 -2.06 -5.54
CA SER A 77 -14.99 -2.84 -4.44
C SER A 77 -14.27 -4.19 -4.35
N ALA A 78 -14.44 -4.90 -3.24
CA ALA A 78 -13.85 -6.24 -3.10
C ALA A 78 -14.33 -7.14 -4.25
N GLY A 79 -13.41 -7.86 -4.87
CA GLY A 79 -13.63 -8.67 -6.07
C GLY A 79 -13.43 -7.93 -7.40
N ALA A 80 -13.25 -6.60 -7.40
CA ALA A 80 -12.99 -5.85 -8.64
C ALA A 80 -11.74 -6.38 -9.34
N MET A 81 -11.85 -6.62 -10.65
CA MET A 81 -10.76 -7.09 -11.49
C MET A 81 -10.10 -5.93 -12.22
N VAL A 82 -8.79 -5.82 -12.09
CA VAL A 82 -7.99 -4.74 -12.67
C VAL A 82 -6.92 -5.33 -13.59
N VAL A 83 -6.79 -4.79 -14.78
CA VAL A 83 -5.70 -5.12 -15.71
C VAL A 83 -4.95 -3.84 -16.04
N PHE A 84 -3.65 -3.82 -15.76
CA PHE A 84 -2.78 -2.70 -16.07
C PHE A 84 -2.15 -2.93 -17.46
N ALA A 85 -2.45 -2.07 -18.44
CA ALA A 85 -2.07 -2.30 -19.83
C ALA A 85 -2.58 -3.66 -20.36
N THR A 86 -1.67 -4.55 -20.79
CA THR A 86 -1.93 -5.90 -21.34
C THR A 86 -1.46 -7.01 -20.38
N GLU A 87 -1.13 -6.64 -19.15
CA GLU A 87 -0.53 -7.53 -18.16
C GLU A 87 -1.48 -8.56 -17.56
N GLN A 88 -0.93 -9.39 -16.68
CA GLN A 88 -1.70 -10.20 -15.75
C GLN A 88 -2.76 -9.37 -15.01
N ALA A 89 -3.96 -9.96 -14.91
CA ALA A 89 -5.06 -9.42 -14.14
C ALA A 89 -4.80 -9.51 -12.63
N TRP A 90 -5.36 -8.55 -11.91
CA TRP A 90 -5.33 -8.42 -10.46
C TRP A 90 -6.75 -8.37 -9.92
N THR A 91 -6.95 -8.86 -8.71
CA THR A 91 -8.22 -8.77 -7.99
C THR A 91 -8.02 -7.98 -6.70
N LEU A 92 -8.89 -7.02 -6.42
CA LEU A 92 -8.97 -6.37 -5.11
C LEU A 92 -9.61 -7.33 -4.11
N VAL A 93 -8.81 -8.16 -3.45
CA VAL A 93 -9.30 -9.23 -2.55
C VAL A 93 -9.70 -8.72 -1.17
N ASP A 94 -9.17 -7.57 -0.74
CA ASP A 94 -9.63 -6.83 0.44
C ASP A 94 -9.72 -5.35 0.06
N ALA A 95 -10.91 -4.78 0.22
CA ALA A 95 -11.21 -3.39 -0.10
C ALA A 95 -11.41 -2.53 1.16
N GLY A 96 -10.98 -3.01 2.34
CA GLY A 96 -11.02 -2.24 3.56
C GLY A 96 -10.13 -1.00 3.49
N PRO A 97 -10.30 -0.04 4.43
CA PRO A 97 -9.47 1.15 4.49
C PRO A 97 -7.99 0.79 4.65
N PRO A 98 -7.06 1.68 4.24
CA PRO A 98 -5.66 1.52 4.57
C PRO A 98 -5.48 1.40 6.10
N GLY A 99 -4.73 0.41 6.55
CA GLY A 99 -4.48 0.19 7.97
C GLY A 99 -3.53 1.25 8.51
N PHE A 100 -3.98 1.99 9.53
CA PHE A 100 -3.14 2.92 10.29
C PHE A 100 -3.06 2.47 11.76
N PRO A 101 -1.90 2.66 12.42
CA PRO A 101 -0.67 3.22 11.87
C PRO A 101 0.02 2.19 10.95
N MET A 102 0.91 2.67 10.08
CA MET A 102 1.73 1.82 9.23
C MET A 102 3.17 2.32 9.19
N ALA A 103 4.08 1.49 8.67
CA ALA A 103 5.48 1.82 8.54
C ALA A 103 6.04 1.46 7.16
N MET A 104 6.91 2.32 6.65
CA MET A 104 7.67 2.12 5.41
C MET A 104 9.12 1.77 5.75
N PRO A 105 9.59 0.55 5.48
CA PRO A 105 11.00 0.23 5.61
C PRO A 105 11.87 1.11 4.70
N LEU A 106 12.87 1.79 5.26
CA LEU A 106 13.76 2.65 4.46
C LEU A 106 14.78 1.87 3.61
N ALA A 107 15.06 0.62 4.00
CA ALA A 107 15.93 -0.28 3.26
C ALA A 107 15.22 -1.03 2.11
N GLY A 108 13.96 -0.71 1.83
CA GLY A 108 13.12 -1.40 0.86
C GLY A 108 12.29 -2.54 1.46
N GLY A 109 11.30 -2.99 0.69
CA GLY A 109 10.25 -3.92 1.13
C GLY A 109 8.87 -3.26 1.12
N GLY A 110 7.84 -4.08 1.33
CA GLY A 110 6.46 -3.62 1.39
C GLY A 110 6.15 -2.86 2.69
N PRO A 111 5.07 -2.07 2.70
CA PRO A 111 4.56 -1.45 3.92
C PRO A 111 4.20 -2.49 4.99
N ILE A 112 4.40 -2.13 6.25
CA ILE A 112 3.95 -2.91 7.40
C ILE A 112 2.77 -2.16 8.00
N GLN A 113 1.58 -2.76 8.00
CA GLN A 113 0.39 -2.16 8.58
C GLN A 113 0.13 -2.70 9.98
N ALA A 114 -0.52 -1.89 10.81
CA ALA A 114 -1.03 -2.36 12.09
C ALA A 114 -2.02 -3.52 11.91
N VAL A 115 -1.85 -4.56 12.71
CA VAL A 115 -2.79 -5.67 12.82
C VAL A 115 -3.49 -5.53 14.17
N ASN A 116 -4.83 -5.49 14.16
CA ASN A 116 -5.64 -5.27 15.37
C ASN A 116 -5.20 -4.02 16.17
N GLY A 117 -4.85 -2.95 15.45
CA GLY A 117 -4.43 -1.67 16.06
C GLY A 117 -2.98 -1.64 16.59
N VAL A 118 -2.21 -2.72 16.39
CA VAL A 118 -0.81 -2.81 16.82
C VAL A 118 0.10 -2.88 15.60
N LEU A 119 0.98 -1.90 15.44
CA LEU A 119 2.04 -1.91 14.43
C LEU A 119 3.32 -2.44 15.06
N SER A 120 3.80 -3.57 14.54
CA SER A 120 4.96 -4.29 15.04
C SER A 120 6.16 -4.14 14.10
N LEU A 121 7.31 -3.69 14.63
CA LEU A 121 8.51 -3.39 13.84
C LEU A 121 9.77 -4.03 14.44
N PRO A 122 10.51 -4.89 13.72
CA PRO A 122 9.98 -5.72 12.63
C PRO A 122 8.87 -6.66 13.14
N PRO A 123 7.92 -7.07 12.29
CA PRO A 123 6.85 -7.98 12.70
C PRO A 123 7.41 -9.35 13.12
N GLY A 124 7.09 -9.79 14.34
CA GLY A 124 7.43 -11.13 14.84
C GLY A 124 8.93 -11.37 15.07
N GLY A 125 9.74 -10.31 15.09
CA GLY A 125 11.18 -10.40 15.35
C GLY A 125 11.58 -10.14 16.81
N PRO A 126 12.82 -10.45 17.19
CA PRO A 126 13.39 -9.96 18.45
C PRO A 126 13.52 -8.44 18.42
N GLU A 127 13.49 -7.80 19.59
CA GLU A 127 13.57 -6.33 19.74
C GLU A 127 12.47 -5.58 18.97
N GLU A 128 11.28 -6.19 18.91
CA GLU A 128 10.09 -5.61 18.30
C GLU A 128 9.67 -4.33 19.03
N VAL A 129 9.64 -3.22 18.30
CA VAL A 129 8.96 -2.00 18.73
C VAL A 129 7.49 -2.11 18.36
N ARG A 130 6.61 -1.91 19.33
CA ARG A 130 5.15 -1.91 19.12
C ARG A 130 4.60 -0.51 19.19
N ILE A 131 3.96 -0.07 18.12
CA ILE A 131 3.28 1.22 18.04
C ILE A 131 1.79 0.98 18.20
N THR A 132 1.19 1.63 19.19
CA THR A 132 -0.23 1.51 19.52
C THR A 132 -0.86 2.88 19.77
N ARG A 133 -2.17 3.00 19.55
CA ARG A 133 -2.90 4.24 19.80
C ARG A 133 -3.12 4.41 21.31
N ASP A 134 -2.71 5.56 21.84
CA ASP A 134 -2.99 6.03 23.20
C ASP A 134 -3.74 7.37 23.13
N GLY A 135 -5.06 7.30 23.30
CA GLY A 135 -5.95 8.45 23.09
C GLY A 135 -5.80 9.07 21.69
N ALA A 136 -5.36 10.34 21.65
CA ALA A 136 -5.13 11.10 20.42
C ALA A 136 -3.74 10.88 19.82
N HIS A 137 -2.86 10.15 20.48
CA HIS A 137 -1.46 9.96 20.10
C HIS A 137 -1.16 8.51 19.79
N PHE A 138 0.02 8.27 19.24
CA PHE A 138 0.60 6.95 19.08
C PHE A 138 1.85 6.86 19.94
N LEU A 139 2.03 5.71 20.60
CA LEU A 139 3.19 5.43 21.43
C LEU A 139 3.94 4.22 20.88
N ALA A 140 5.24 4.35 20.68
CA ALA A 140 6.17 3.25 20.48
C ALA A 140 6.60 2.70 21.84
N GLN A 141 6.31 1.42 22.08
CA GLN A 141 6.83 0.67 23.22
C GLN A 141 8.10 -0.07 22.79
N SER A 142 9.23 0.30 23.39
CA SER A 142 10.51 -0.39 23.26
C SER A 142 11.06 -0.79 24.64
N GLY A 143 12.27 -1.39 24.66
CA GLY A 143 12.98 -1.70 25.91
C GLY A 143 13.33 -0.47 26.75
N ASP A 144 13.44 0.71 26.13
CA ASP A 144 13.76 1.98 26.80
C ASP A 144 12.52 2.67 27.40
N GLY A 145 11.32 2.09 27.21
CA GLY A 145 10.05 2.64 27.66
C GLY A 145 9.18 3.18 26.51
N PRO A 146 7.99 3.73 26.84
CA PRO A 146 7.10 4.30 25.83
C PRO A 146 7.59 5.68 25.36
N ALA A 147 7.58 5.90 24.05
CA ALA A 147 7.85 7.20 23.43
C ALA A 147 6.71 7.58 22.49
N ARG A 148 6.34 8.86 22.45
CA ARG A 148 5.36 9.36 21.47
C ARG A 148 5.94 9.27 20.06
N VAL A 149 5.07 8.94 19.11
CA VAL A 149 5.38 8.88 17.68
C VAL A 149 4.44 9.81 16.90
N ASP A 150 5.00 10.62 16.01
CA ASP A 150 4.25 11.48 15.09
C ASP A 150 4.34 10.99 13.62
N ASP A 151 3.47 11.49 12.73
CA ASP A 151 3.44 11.10 11.30
C ASP A 151 4.75 11.51 10.61
N GLY A 152 5.33 10.59 9.84
CA GLY A 152 6.60 10.80 9.15
C GLY A 152 7.86 10.55 9.99
N GLU A 153 7.71 10.30 11.30
CA GLU A 153 8.83 9.99 12.19
C GLU A 153 9.56 8.71 11.78
N ILE A 154 10.87 8.66 12.00
CA ILE A 154 11.69 7.47 11.75
C ILE A 154 11.88 6.71 13.06
N VAL A 155 11.33 5.50 13.12
CA VAL A 155 11.55 4.56 14.23
C VAL A 155 12.61 3.54 13.82
N VAL A 156 13.54 3.28 14.73
CA VAL A 156 14.58 2.25 14.55
C VAL A 156 14.24 1.04 15.42
N ALA A 157 14.21 -0.15 14.82
CA ALA A 157 13.96 -1.40 15.52
C ALA A 157 14.79 -2.52 14.90
N ALA A 158 15.47 -3.33 15.74
CA ALA A 158 16.39 -4.39 15.33
C ALA A 158 17.38 -3.93 14.23
N GLY A 159 17.95 -2.72 14.38
CA GLY A 159 18.90 -2.14 13.42
C GLY A 159 18.31 -1.68 12.08
N ARG A 160 16.97 -1.73 11.90
CA ARG A 160 16.28 -1.30 10.68
C ARG A 160 15.51 -0.01 10.95
N SER A 161 15.48 0.88 9.96
CA SER A 161 14.76 2.16 10.04
C SER A 161 13.45 2.10 9.27
N TYR A 162 12.39 2.63 9.89
CA TYR A 162 11.04 2.65 9.35
C TYR A 162 10.45 4.05 9.46
N ARG A 163 9.87 4.56 8.37
CA ARG A 163 9.10 5.81 8.41
C ARG A 163 7.66 5.50 8.77
N ILE A 164 7.16 6.10 9.85
CA ILE A 164 5.81 5.89 10.36
C ILE A 164 4.81 6.73 9.58
N ARG A 165 3.61 6.19 9.38
CA ARG A 165 2.44 6.87 8.84
C ARG A 165 1.24 6.62 9.74
N LEU A 166 0.57 7.69 10.17
CA LEU A 166 -0.50 7.65 11.20
C LEU A 166 -1.89 7.98 10.65
#